data_AF-A0A7C4DJZ3-F1
#
_entry.id   AF-A0A7C4DJZ3-F1
#
_cell.length_a   1.000
_cell.length_b   1.000
_cell.length_c   1.000
_cell.angle_alpha   90.00
_cell.angle_beta   90.00
_cell.angle_gamma   90.00
#
_symmetry.space_group_name_H-M   'P 1'
#
loop_
_entity.id
_entity.type
_entity.pdbx_description
1 polymer ?
#
loop_
_entity_poly.entity_id
_entity_poly.type
_entity_poly.pdbx_seq_one_letter_code
_entity_poly.pdbx_strand_id
1 'polypeptide(L)' 'MNADVAPSGYLRGAVQTWGSREDFPGRTFAESDRIIGNLLSHWVTWKDEEKIGYQGRPMMLRVQMKQAKLFGFEFQE' A
#
# COMPACT_ATOMS: atom_id res chain seq x y z
N MET A 1 -17.54 -20.28 20.93
CA MET A 1 -16.08 -20.12 20.73
C MET A 1 -15.81 -18.64 20.61
N ASN A 2 -15.32 -17.99 21.67
CA ASN A 2 -14.90 -16.59 21.59
C ASN A 2 -13.41 -16.61 21.25
N ALA A 3 -13.06 -16.32 20.00
CA ALA A 3 -11.67 -16.15 19.61
C ALA A 3 -11.30 -14.69 19.86
N ASP A 4 -10.45 -14.46 20.85
CA ASP A 4 -9.76 -13.19 21.04
C ASP A 4 -8.62 -13.15 20.02
N VAL A 5 -8.92 -12.64 18.82
CA VAL A 5 -7.92 -12.47 17.77
C VAL A 5 -7.35 -11.07 17.96
N ALA A 6 -6.12 -10.97 18.46
CA ALA A 6 -5.39 -9.70 18.46
C ALA A 6 -5.53 -9.05 17.07
N PRO A 7 -5.89 -7.75 16.97
CA PRO A 7 -6.14 -7.14 15.67
C PRO A 7 -4.94 -7.36 14.77
N SER A 8 -5.14 -8.07 13.67
CA SER A 8 -4.07 -8.38 12.73
C SER A 8 -3.50 -7.07 12.19
N GLY A 9 -2.21 -6.85 12.45
CA GLY A 9 -1.47 -5.73 11.89
C GLY A 9 -1.57 -5.70 10.37
N TYR A 10 -1.49 -4.51 9.77
CA TYR A 10 -1.61 -4.36 8.33
C TYR A 10 -0.75 -3.25 7.78
N LEU A 11 -0.50 -3.33 6.47
CA LEU A 11 0.06 -2.29 5.63
C LEU A 11 -0.92 -1.91 4.52
N ARG A 12 -0.92 -0.64 4.14
CA ARG A 12 -1.60 -0.10 2.96
C ARG A 12 -0.65 0.83 2.20
N GLY A 13 -0.81 0.89 0.88
CA GLY A 13 -0.06 1.79 0.01
C GLY A 13 -0.92 2.91 -0.53
N ALA A 14 -0.33 4.08 -0.75
CA ALA A 14 -0.90 5.13 -1.55
C ALA A 14 0.18 5.73 -2.44
N VAL A 15 -0.23 6.28 -3.57
CA VAL A 15 0.66 6.98 -4.50
C VAL A 15 0.29 8.44 -4.49
N GLN A 16 1.29 9.30 -4.45
CA GLN A 16 1.15 10.74 -4.53
C GLN A 16 1.93 11.27 -5.73
N THR A 17 1.35 12.24 -6.43
CA THR A 17 2.10 12.97 -7.47
C THR A 17 3.22 13.76 -6.80
N TRP A 18 4.45 13.66 -7.32
CA TRP A 18 5.59 14.36 -6.73
C TRP A 18 5.35 15.87 -6.67
N GLY A 19 5.64 16.48 -5.52
CA GLY A 19 5.42 17.91 -5.26
C GLY A 19 3.96 18.31 -5.00
N SER A 20 3.00 17.39 -5.12
CA SER A 20 1.61 17.60 -4.71
C SER A 20 1.37 17.10 -3.28
N ARG A 21 0.32 17.63 -2.64
CA ARG A 21 -0.24 17.09 -1.40
C ARG A 21 -1.42 16.14 -1.64
N GLU A 22 -1.82 15.96 -2.89
CA GLU A 22 -2.91 15.09 -3.29
C GLU A 22 -2.40 13.70 -3.67
N ASP A 23 -3.18 12.68 -3.32
CA ASP A 23 -2.94 11.31 -3.77
C ASP A 23 -3.36 11.17 -5.25
N PHE A 24 -2.70 10.26 -5.95
CA PHE A 24 -3.04 9.90 -7.31
C PHE A 24 -4.43 9.23 -7.33
N PRO A 25 -5.35 9.66 -8.22
CA PRO A 25 -6.69 9.11 -8.27
C PRO A 25 -6.70 7.59 -8.44
N GLY A 26 -7.47 6.86 -7.63
CA GLY A 26 -7.52 5.40 -7.68
C GLY A 26 -6.39 4.71 -6.91
N ARG A 27 -5.41 5.45 -6.38
CA ARG A 27 -4.22 4.93 -5.70
C ARG A 27 -4.09 5.51 -4.28
N THR A 28 -5.22 5.64 -3.60
CA THR A 28 -5.31 6.18 -2.24
C THR A 28 -5.27 5.07 -1.18
N PHE A 29 -5.04 5.42 0.09
CA PHE A 29 -5.12 4.42 1.18
C PHE A 29 -6.51 3.80 1.35
N ALA A 30 -7.57 4.53 0.99
CA ALA A 30 -8.93 4.01 1.07
C ALA A 30 -9.20 2.92 0.02
N GLU A 31 -8.50 2.99 -1.10
CA GLU A 31 -8.63 2.05 -2.21
C GLU A 31 -7.61 0.92 -2.13
N SER A 32 -6.59 1.06 -1.29
CA SER A 32 -5.56 0.04 -1.11
C SER A 32 -6.06 -1.17 -0.33
N ASP A 33 -5.81 -2.33 -0.92
CA ASP A 33 -6.05 -3.61 -0.27
C ASP A 33 -5.10 -3.77 0.92
N ARG A 34 -5.62 -4.37 2.01
CA ARG A 34 -4.83 -4.52 3.22
C ARG A 34 -3.87 -5.69 3.05
N ILE A 35 -2.58 -5.40 3.20
CA ILE A 35 -1.55 -6.43 3.28
C ILE A 35 -1.47 -6.89 4.74
N ILE A 36 -1.78 -8.15 4.98
CA ILE A 36 -1.86 -8.75 6.33
C ILE A 36 -1.01 -10.02 6.36
N GLY A 37 -0.28 -10.21 7.46
CA GLY A 37 0.54 -11.41 7.70
C GLY A 37 2.05 -11.13 7.63
N ASN A 38 2.83 -12.21 7.58
CA ASN A 38 4.29 -12.18 7.46
C ASN A 38 4.69 -12.62 6.04
N LEU A 39 4.78 -11.65 5.13
CA LEU A 39 5.00 -11.91 3.71
C LEU A 39 6.43 -11.52 3.33
N LEU A 40 7.10 -12.38 2.55
CA LEU A 40 8.43 -12.09 1.98
C LEU A 40 8.34 -11.23 0.73
N SER A 41 7.23 -11.35 -0.01
CA SER A 41 6.94 -10.58 -1.22
C SER A 41 5.43 -10.47 -1.38
N HIS A 42 4.96 -9.27 -1.72
CA HIS A 42 3.56 -9.00 -2.01
C HIS A 42 3.43 -7.71 -2.82
N TRP A 43 2.51 -7.71 -3.79
CA TRP A 43 2.18 -6.53 -4.57
C TRP A 43 1.21 -5.63 -3.83
N VAL A 44 1.44 -4.32 -3.87
CA VAL A 44 0.41 -3.37 -3.44
C VAL A 44 -0.63 -3.29 -4.55
N THR A 45 -1.87 -3.61 -4.21
CA THR A 45 -3.02 -3.45 -5.10
C THR A 45 -3.98 -2.40 -4.56
N TRP A 46 -4.69 -1.77 -5.49
CA TRP A 46 -5.78 -0.85 -5.20
C TRP A 46 -7.04 -1.34 -5.91
N LYS A 47 -7.97 -1.92 -5.15
CA LYS A 47 -9.15 -2.61 -5.69
C LYS A 47 -8.73 -3.66 -6.72
N ASP A 48 -7.82 -4.55 -6.31
CA ASP A 48 -7.25 -5.63 -7.13
C ASP A 48 -6.45 -5.18 -8.37
N GLU A 49 -6.22 -3.87 -8.56
CA GLU A 49 -5.38 -3.34 -9.63
C GLU A 49 -4.00 -2.94 -9.10
N GLU A 50 -2.95 -3.49 -9.70
CA GLU A 50 -1.54 -3.29 -9.31
C GLU A 50 -0.88 -2.12 -10.06
N LYS A 51 -1.39 -1.75 -11.24
CA LYS A 51 -0.74 -0.74 -12.09
C LYS A 51 -0.97 0.66 -11.57
N ILE A 52 0.10 1.41 -11.37
CA ILE A 52 0.00 2.81 -10.92
C ILE A 52 -0.39 3.76 -12.06
N GLY A 53 0.07 3.51 -13.30
CA GLY A 53 -0.20 4.40 -14.44
C GLY A 53 0.65 5.69 -14.43
N TYR A 54 1.89 5.60 -13.96
CA TYR A 54 2.76 6.76 -13.74
C TYR A 54 3.17 7.48 -15.03
N GLN A 55 3.26 6.78 -16.16
CA GLN A 55 3.54 7.36 -17.50
C GLN A 55 4.79 8.26 -17.50
N GLY A 56 5.85 7.87 -16.79
CA GLY A 56 7.10 8.64 -16.68
C GLY A 56 7.03 9.85 -15.73
N ARG A 57 5.90 10.07 -15.04
CA ARG A 57 5.77 11.15 -14.05
C ARG A 57 6.44 10.74 -12.73
N PRO A 58 7.16 11.65 -12.06
CA PRO A 58 7.69 11.39 -10.74
C PRO A 58 6.54 11.25 -9.72
N MET A 59 6.65 10.24 -8.85
CA MET A 59 5.65 9.93 -7.84
C MET A 59 6.33 9.63 -6.50
N MET A 60 5.55 9.72 -5.43
CA MET A 60 5.94 9.33 -4.09
C MET A 60 5.06 8.17 -3.62
N LEU A 61 5.69 7.05 -3.25
CA LEU A 61 5.01 5.98 -2.54
C LEU A 61 4.84 6.37 -1.08
N ARG A 62 3.61 6.23 -0.58
CA ARG A 62 3.25 6.45 0.82
C ARG A 62 2.80 5.11 1.41
N VAL A 63 3.25 4.83 2.62
CA VAL A 63 2.94 3.58 3.31
C VAL A 63 2.26 3.91 4.64
N GLN A 64 1.08 3.32 4.88
CA GLN A 64 0.38 3.38 6.16
C GLN A 64 0.50 2.02 6.85
N MET A 65 0.97 2.01 8.09
CA MET A 65 1.19 0.81 8.87
C MET A 65 0.44 0.88 10.19
N LYS A 66 -0.24 -0.21 10.56
CA LYS A 66 -0.82 -0.39 11.89
C LYS A 66 -0.32 -1.71 12.47
N GLN A 67 0.44 -1.66 13.55
CA GLN A 67 1.03 -2.84 14.19
C GLN A 67 1.77 -3.76 13.21
N ALA A 68 2.50 -3.15 12.26
CA ALA A 68 3.23 -3.85 11.20
C ALA A 68 4.70 -3.39 11.17
N LYS A 69 5.55 -4.15 10.48
CA LYS A 69 6.94 -3.81 10.17
C LYS A 69 7.17 -3.98 8.67
N LEU A 70 7.94 -3.07 8.06
CA LEU A 70 8.33 -3.11 6.65
C LEU A 70 9.86 -3.16 6.61
N PHE A 71 10.41 -4.22 6.02
CA PHE A 71 11.86 -4.43 5.94
C PHE A 71 12.45 -4.01 4.60
N GLY A 72 11.64 -3.99 3.53
CA GLY A 72 12.06 -3.58 2.20
C GLY A 72 10.86 -3.30 1.32
N PHE A 73 11.07 -2.49 0.29
CA PHE A 73 10.13 -2.27 -0.80
C PHE A 73 10.93 -2.08 -2.08
N GLU A 74 10.32 -2.39 -3.21
CA GLU A 74 10.90 -2.19 -4.52
C GLU A 74 9.82 -1.69 -5.48
N PHE A 75 10.27 -1.02 -6.54
CA PHE A 75 9.44 -0.75 -7.71
C PHE A 75 9.85 -1.73 -8.80
N GLN A 76 8.87 -2.38 -9.41
CA GLN A 76 9.08 -3.21 -10.60
C GLN A 76 8.46 -2.50 -11.80
N GLU A 77 9.15 -2.57 -12.94
CA GLU A 77 8.72 -2.02 -14.24
C GLU A 77 7.83 -3.00 -15.02
#